data_AF-A0A6N8IFP2-F1
#
_entry.id   AF-A0A6N8IFP2-F1
#
_cell.length_a   1.000
_cell.length_b   1.000
_cell.length_c   1.000
_cell.angle_alpha   90.00
_cell.angle_beta   90.00
_cell.angle_gamma   90.00
#
_symmetry.space_group_name_H-M   'P 1'
#
loop_
_entity.id
_entity.type
_entity.pdbx_description
1 polymer ?
#
loop_
_entity_poly.entity_id
_entity_poly.type
_entity_poly.pdbx_seq_one_letter_code
_entity_poly.pdbx_strand_id
1 'polypeptide(L)'
;MTTYDPFERGAAHIKLVDCRHTAHVTLCQHKPRREPTIDRINDDCYYVRSTSEIRFYDREDKTHTKADNIRSIKRAFNQVKKIINCNYDVPENVRFVTLTYAANMQDNSRISGDFRRFVRRMQGAYGRFKWLYVKEKQGRGAWHLHCLLFFDHKAPYMLNSDDDHPVRDMWGHGFVTIEAVKDDANNLGNYLCAYMTDDKETGKKGARLLNYEAGVRLYNCSRDIIRPIERSISFEDYKILIADDHVQELSSRDSIVRLKTGRDLHVRYKLYRTDHE
;
A
#
# COMPACT_ATOMS: atom_id res chain seq x y z
N MET A 1 9.97 -29.06 -15.96
CA MET A 1 11.41 -28.72 -16.09
C MET A 1 11.55 -27.22 -15.93
N THR A 2 12.03 -26.75 -14.78
CA THR A 2 12.38 -25.33 -14.60
C THR A 2 13.59 -25.01 -15.47
N THR A 3 13.37 -24.23 -16.53
CA THR A 3 14.43 -23.66 -17.37
C THR A 3 15.45 -22.96 -16.48
N TYR A 4 16.73 -23.28 -16.66
CA TYR A 4 17.82 -22.67 -15.89
C TYR A 4 17.80 -21.15 -16.08
N ASP A 5 17.49 -20.42 -15.01
CA ASP A 5 17.61 -18.95 -14.99
C ASP A 5 18.90 -18.56 -14.24
N PRO A 6 19.93 -18.05 -14.97
CA PRO A 6 21.19 -17.64 -14.36
C PRO A 6 21.03 -16.51 -13.33
N PHE A 7 20.04 -15.63 -13.51
CA PHE A 7 19.81 -14.51 -12.61
C PHE A 7 19.29 -14.99 -11.27
N GLU A 8 18.31 -15.89 -11.27
CA GLU A 8 17.69 -16.39 -10.04
C GLU A 8 18.68 -17.20 -9.20
N ARG A 9 19.47 -18.06 -9.86
CA ARG A 9 20.54 -18.82 -9.19
C ARG A 9 21.64 -17.91 -8.65
N GLY A 10 21.91 -16.79 -9.32
CA GLY A 10 22.87 -15.77 -8.89
C GLY A 10 22.33 -14.80 -7.84
N ALA A 11 21.10 -14.97 -7.34
CA ALA A 11 20.53 -14.07 -6.36
C ALA A 11 21.24 -14.21 -5.00
N ALA A 12 22.08 -13.23 -4.67
CA ALA A 12 22.82 -13.18 -3.41
C ALA A 12 21.92 -12.88 -2.19
N HIS A 13 20.73 -12.32 -2.42
CA HIS A 13 19.73 -12.07 -1.39
C HIS A 13 18.32 -12.23 -1.97
N ILE A 14 17.49 -13.01 -1.29
CA ILE A 14 16.08 -13.19 -1.62
C ILE A 14 15.25 -12.71 -0.43
N LYS A 15 14.37 -11.76 -0.71
CA LYS A 15 13.41 -11.21 0.25
C LYS A 15 12.02 -11.73 -0.09
N LEU A 16 11.39 -12.37 0.88
CA LEU A 16 10.01 -12.84 0.81
C LEU A 16 9.14 -11.96 1.72
N VAL A 17 8.05 -11.45 1.16
CA VAL A 17 7.02 -10.73 1.91
C VAL A 17 5.72 -11.50 1.77
N ASP A 18 5.35 -12.15 2.86
CA ASP A 18 4.18 -13.00 3.00
C ASP A 18 2.96 -12.13 3.32
N CYS A 19 1.94 -12.21 2.47
CA CYS A 19 0.68 -11.48 2.59
C CYS A 19 -0.50 -12.46 2.69
N ARG A 20 -0.31 -13.62 3.32
CA ARG A 20 -1.30 -14.69 3.53
C ARG A 20 -1.69 -15.44 2.24
N HIS A 21 -2.42 -14.79 1.35
CA HIS A 21 -2.89 -15.39 0.08
C HIS A 21 -1.97 -15.05 -1.11
N THR A 22 -1.03 -14.13 -0.89
CA THR A 22 -0.02 -13.77 -1.90
C THR A 22 1.36 -13.64 -1.27
N ALA A 23 2.38 -13.96 -2.07
CA ALA A 23 3.77 -13.80 -1.69
C ALA A 23 4.50 -12.88 -2.69
N HIS A 24 5.12 -11.82 -2.17
CA HIS A 24 6.02 -10.98 -2.97
C HIS A 24 7.46 -11.43 -2.76
N VAL A 25 8.11 -11.86 -3.83
CA VAL A 25 9.53 -12.24 -3.82
C VAL A 25 10.35 -11.16 -4.52
N THR A 26 11.44 -10.74 -3.90
CA THR A 26 12.43 -9.85 -4.50
C THR A 26 13.77 -10.56 -4.55
N LEU A 27 14.28 -10.79 -5.76
CA LEU A 27 15.60 -11.38 -5.99
C LEU A 27 16.61 -10.28 -6.31
N CYS A 28 17.69 -10.27 -5.53
CA CYS A 28 18.76 -9.28 -5.62
C CYS A 28 20.10 -9.99 -5.85
N GLN A 29 20.86 -9.57 -6.86
CA GLN A 29 22.23 -10.09 -7.10
C GLN A 29 23.27 -9.56 -6.12
N HIS A 30 22.91 -8.58 -5.29
CA HIS A 30 23.74 -8.06 -4.21
C HIS A 30 23.12 -8.36 -2.84
N LYS A 31 23.96 -8.51 -1.82
CA LYS A 31 23.51 -8.54 -0.42
C LYS A 31 23.30 -7.10 0.07
N PRO A 32 22.11 -6.75 0.56
CA PRO A 32 21.93 -5.46 1.23
C PRO A 32 22.84 -5.40 2.46
N ARG A 33 23.24 -4.18 2.83
CA ARG A 33 24.05 -3.95 4.04
C ARG A 33 23.23 -4.40 5.26
N ARG A 34 23.90 -5.10 6.19
CA ARG A 34 23.28 -5.52 7.46
C ARG A 34 23.10 -4.33 8.40
N GLU A 35 24.02 -3.38 8.36
CA GLU A 35 23.99 -2.21 9.21
C GLU A 35 23.61 -0.95 8.42
N PRO A 36 22.79 -0.07 9.00
CA PRO A 36 22.47 1.21 8.38
C PRO A 36 23.71 2.09 8.29
N THR A 37 23.89 2.80 7.18
CA THR A 37 25.01 3.74 7.03
C THR A 37 24.81 5.00 7.88
N ILE A 38 23.55 5.33 8.17
CA ILE A 38 23.14 6.54 8.89
C ILE A 38 22.11 6.20 9.98
N ASP A 39 22.17 6.89 11.10
CA ASP A 39 21.14 6.84 12.14
C ASP A 39 20.48 8.21 12.28
N ARG A 40 19.15 8.25 12.20
CA ARG A 40 18.42 9.51 12.44
C ARG A 40 18.48 9.83 13.93
N ILE A 41 18.91 11.05 14.27
CA ILE A 41 18.90 11.55 15.64
C ILE A 41 17.56 12.26 15.91
N ASN A 42 17.20 13.21 15.06
CA ASN A 42 15.94 13.96 15.16
C ASN A 42 15.50 14.47 13.76
N ASP A 43 14.71 15.54 13.70
CA ASP A 43 14.22 16.13 12.46
C ASP A 43 15.29 16.93 11.70
N ASP A 44 16.42 17.23 12.36
CA ASP A 44 17.40 18.20 11.91
C ASP A 44 18.75 17.58 11.58
N CYS A 45 19.09 16.47 12.22
CA CYS A 45 20.38 15.82 12.01
C CYS A 45 20.32 14.28 12.05
N TYR A 46 21.38 13.70 11.49
CA TYR A 46 21.64 12.27 11.46
C TYR A 46 23.12 12.00 11.72
N TYR A 47 23.41 10.85 12.28
CA TYR A 47 24.77 10.35 12.51
C TYR A 47 25.22 9.51 11.32
N VAL A 48 26.41 9.76 10.79
CA VAL A 48 27.03 8.95 9.72
C VAL A 48 28.01 7.97 10.34
N ARG A 49 27.70 6.67 10.30
CA ARG A 49 28.52 5.65 10.98
C ARG A 49 29.93 5.53 10.45
N SER A 50 30.12 5.67 9.14
CA SER A 50 31.43 5.51 8.51
C SER A 50 32.41 6.63 8.85
N THR A 51 31.90 7.85 9.07
CA THR A 51 32.74 9.02 9.41
C THR A 51 32.65 9.41 10.88
N SER A 52 31.72 8.81 11.63
CA SER A 52 31.39 9.18 13.01
C SER A 52 31.01 10.66 13.19
N GLU A 53 30.44 11.26 12.15
CA GLU A 53 30.04 12.68 12.14
C GLU A 53 28.53 12.83 12.29
N ILE A 54 28.11 13.86 13.02
CA ILE A 54 26.74 14.36 12.96
C ILE A 54 26.65 15.31 11.78
N ARG A 55 25.72 15.03 10.86
CA ARG A 55 25.41 15.89 9.72
C ARG A 55 23.98 16.38 9.84
N PHE A 56 23.76 17.61 9.42
CA PHE A 56 22.43 18.20 9.36
C PHE A 56 21.75 17.80 8.05
N TYR A 57 20.43 17.61 8.08
CA TYR A 57 19.67 17.55 6.85
C TYR A 57 19.79 18.90 6.16
N ASP A 58 20.11 18.87 4.87
CA ASP A 58 20.19 20.07 4.07
C ASP A 58 18.77 20.65 3.90
N ARG A 59 18.44 21.67 4.71
CA ARG A 59 17.09 22.25 4.75
C ARG A 59 16.82 23.14 3.53
N GLU A 60 17.87 23.66 2.90
CA GLU A 60 17.79 24.42 1.65
C GLU A 60 17.56 23.49 0.46
N ASP A 61 18.08 22.26 0.55
CA ASP A 61 17.78 21.14 -0.36
C ASP A 61 16.48 20.40 0.00
N LYS A 62 15.53 21.09 0.64
CA LYS A 62 14.08 20.77 0.58
C LYS A 62 13.52 21.00 -0.82
N THR A 63 14.30 20.74 -1.87
CA THR A 63 13.74 20.24 -3.10
C THR A 63 13.13 18.88 -2.78
N HIS A 64 11.90 18.91 -2.25
CA HIS A 64 10.89 17.92 -2.55
C HIS A 64 10.75 17.91 -4.06
N THR A 65 11.74 17.34 -4.77
CA THR A 65 11.61 17.17 -6.20
C THR A 65 10.32 16.38 -6.36
N LYS A 66 9.49 16.79 -7.32
CA LYS A 66 8.24 16.10 -7.62
C LYS A 66 8.47 14.58 -7.71
N ALA A 67 9.65 14.17 -8.19
CA ALA A 67 10.12 12.80 -8.26
C ALA A 67 10.28 12.10 -6.89
N ASP A 68 10.90 12.74 -5.89
CA ASP A 68 11.09 12.16 -4.56
C ASP A 68 9.77 12.03 -3.79
N ASN A 69 8.88 13.02 -3.93
CA ASN A 69 7.53 12.93 -3.40
C ASN A 69 6.78 11.73 -4.00
N ILE A 70 6.76 11.64 -5.34
CA ILE A 70 6.14 10.51 -6.05
C ILE A 70 6.73 9.18 -5.61
N ARG A 71 8.05 9.09 -5.38
CA ARG A 71 8.70 7.87 -4.89
C ARG A 71 8.23 7.50 -3.50
N SER A 72 8.09 8.46 -2.60
CA SER A 72 7.55 8.24 -1.24
C SER A 72 6.11 7.73 -1.29
N ILE A 73 5.26 8.39 -2.07
CA ILE A 73 3.85 8.01 -2.25
C ILE A 73 3.74 6.59 -2.84
N LYS A 74 4.52 6.26 -3.87
CA LYS A 74 4.58 4.90 -4.44
C LYS A 74 4.98 3.84 -3.41
N ARG A 75 5.94 4.15 -2.54
CA ARG A 75 6.33 3.23 -1.44
C ARG A 75 5.18 3.03 -0.46
N ALA A 76 4.48 4.09 -0.08
CA ALA A 76 3.34 4.00 0.81
C ALA A 76 2.18 3.19 0.18
N PHE A 77 1.86 3.40 -1.10
CA PHE A 77 0.88 2.56 -1.81
C PHE A 77 1.32 1.10 -1.92
N ASN A 78 2.60 0.81 -2.18
CA ASN A 78 3.09 -0.57 -2.16
C ASN A 78 2.89 -1.24 -0.78
N GLN A 79 2.97 -0.48 0.31
CA GLN A 79 2.63 -0.99 1.63
C GLN A 79 1.13 -1.20 1.81
N VAL A 80 0.30 -0.27 1.33
CA VAL A 80 -1.17 -0.40 1.33
C VAL A 80 -1.60 -1.66 0.58
N LYS A 81 -1.04 -1.93 -0.61
CA LYS A 81 -1.31 -3.16 -1.39
C LYS A 81 -1.11 -4.43 -0.58
N LYS A 82 0.03 -4.53 0.10
CA LYS A 82 0.37 -5.69 0.93
C LYS A 82 -0.59 -5.84 2.10
N ILE A 83 -0.92 -4.74 2.78
CA ILE A 83 -1.89 -4.75 3.88
C ILE A 83 -3.26 -5.20 3.38
N ILE A 84 -3.74 -4.69 2.24
CA ILE A 84 -5.00 -5.12 1.65
C ILE A 84 -4.99 -6.63 1.46
N ASN A 85 -3.95 -7.18 0.81
CA ASN A 85 -3.82 -8.62 0.56
C ASN A 85 -3.78 -9.49 1.82
N CYS A 86 -3.38 -8.95 2.97
CA CYS A 86 -3.39 -9.68 4.24
C CYS A 86 -4.78 -9.78 4.89
N ASN A 87 -5.77 -8.99 4.47
CA ASN A 87 -6.98 -8.72 5.27
C ASN A 87 -8.32 -9.10 4.62
N TYR A 88 -8.32 -9.80 3.49
CA TYR A 88 -9.54 -10.37 2.92
C TYR A 88 -9.32 -11.82 2.49
N ASP A 89 -10.35 -12.64 2.61
CA ASP A 89 -10.35 -14.01 2.09
C ASP A 89 -10.95 -14.04 0.70
N VAL A 90 -12.13 -13.46 0.55
CA VAL A 90 -12.81 -13.29 -0.73
C VAL A 90 -13.23 -11.82 -0.94
N PRO A 91 -13.30 -11.31 -2.18
CA PRO A 91 -13.67 -9.92 -2.47
C PRO A 91 -14.98 -9.45 -1.84
N GLU A 92 -15.96 -10.34 -1.67
CA GLU A 92 -17.29 -10.06 -1.12
C GLU A 92 -17.26 -9.67 0.36
N ASN A 93 -16.17 -10.01 1.07
CA ASN A 93 -15.90 -9.60 2.45
C ASN A 93 -15.42 -8.15 2.54
N VAL A 94 -15.25 -7.46 1.42
CA VAL A 94 -14.70 -6.09 1.36
C VAL A 94 -15.74 -5.10 0.85
N ARG A 95 -15.75 -3.91 1.45
CA ARG A 95 -16.42 -2.72 0.90
C ARG A 95 -15.43 -1.61 0.67
N PHE A 96 -15.51 -0.99 -0.50
CA PHE A 96 -14.79 0.22 -0.82
C PHE A 96 -15.72 1.42 -0.60
N VAL A 97 -15.33 2.30 0.33
CA VAL A 97 -16.15 3.42 0.78
C VAL A 97 -15.37 4.71 0.64
N THR A 98 -15.99 5.69 0.03
CA THR A 98 -15.35 6.93 -0.40
C THR A 98 -16.03 8.07 0.34
N LEU A 99 -15.35 8.68 1.32
CA LEU A 99 -15.90 9.70 2.21
C LEU A 99 -15.43 11.09 1.80
N THR A 100 -16.35 11.89 1.26
CA THR A 100 -16.08 13.26 0.82
C THR A 100 -16.67 14.25 1.82
N TYR A 101 -15.87 15.22 2.26
CA TYR A 101 -16.41 16.38 2.99
C TYR A 101 -17.22 17.26 2.04
N ALA A 102 -18.40 17.76 2.42
CA ALA A 102 -19.12 18.75 1.60
C ALA A 102 -18.43 20.11 1.67
N ALA A 103 -18.04 20.53 2.87
CA ALA A 103 -17.20 21.73 3.07
C ALA A 103 -15.80 21.55 2.45
N ASN A 104 -15.12 22.65 2.13
CA ASN A 104 -13.71 22.60 1.69
C ASN A 104 -12.76 22.36 2.88
N MET A 105 -12.89 21.21 3.52
CA MET A 105 -12.15 20.85 4.73
C MET A 105 -10.70 20.52 4.38
N GLN A 106 -9.75 21.37 4.77
CA GLN A 106 -8.32 21.19 4.47
C GLN A 106 -7.47 20.81 5.70
N ASP A 107 -8.04 20.87 6.90
CA ASP A 107 -7.35 20.57 8.15
C ASP A 107 -7.21 19.06 8.39
N ASN A 108 -6.02 18.53 8.11
CA ASN A 108 -5.71 17.10 8.28
C ASN A 108 -5.84 16.60 9.74
N SER A 109 -5.75 17.47 10.75
CA SER A 109 -5.84 17.06 12.16
C SER A 109 -7.24 16.55 12.53
N ARG A 110 -8.29 17.12 11.90
CA ARG A 110 -9.70 16.78 12.13
C ARG A 110 -10.08 15.39 11.64
N ILE A 111 -9.44 14.91 10.56
CA ILE A 111 -9.76 13.64 9.89
C ILE A 111 -9.86 12.48 10.90
N SER A 112 -8.89 12.38 11.81
CA SER A 112 -8.82 11.24 12.74
C SER A 112 -10.00 11.23 13.73
N GLY A 113 -10.48 12.40 14.14
CA GLY A 113 -11.63 12.53 15.04
C GLY A 113 -12.94 12.20 14.35
N ASP A 114 -13.15 12.76 13.16
CA ASP A 114 -14.35 12.54 12.33
C ASP A 114 -14.46 11.06 11.93
N PHE A 115 -13.36 10.49 11.41
CA PHE A 115 -13.32 9.09 10.99
C PHE A 115 -13.57 8.12 12.16
N ARG A 116 -13.07 8.41 13.37
CA ARG A 116 -13.35 7.58 14.55
C ARG A 116 -14.83 7.56 14.91
N ARG A 117 -15.52 8.71 14.81
CA ARG A 117 -16.97 8.79 15.04
C ARG A 117 -17.73 8.00 14.00
N PHE A 118 -17.35 8.14 12.73
CA PHE A 118 -17.91 7.35 11.63
C PHE A 118 -17.76 5.85 11.87
N VAL A 119 -16.55 5.35 12.13
CA VAL A 119 -16.30 3.92 12.39
C VAL A 119 -17.12 3.40 13.56
N ARG A 120 -17.24 4.18 14.65
CA ARG A 120 -18.05 3.76 15.80
C ARG A 120 -19.53 3.55 15.43
N ARG A 121 -20.11 4.48 14.67
CA ARG A 121 -21.50 4.37 14.20
C ARG A 121 -21.66 3.18 13.24
N MET A 122 -20.75 3.06 12.28
CA MET A 122 -20.73 1.97 11.31
C MET A 122 -20.61 0.60 11.98
N GLN A 123 -19.75 0.46 12.99
CA GLN A 123 -19.60 -0.80 13.72
C GLN A 123 -20.82 -1.13 14.59
N GLY A 124 -21.57 -0.12 15.05
CA GLY A 124 -22.85 -0.32 15.72
C GLY A 124 -23.96 -0.81 14.79
N ALA A 125 -23.97 -0.36 13.53
CA ALA A 125 -25.00 -0.71 12.55
C ALA A 125 -24.70 -1.97 11.73
N TYR A 126 -23.42 -2.19 11.37
CA TYR A 126 -23.00 -3.25 10.43
C TYR A 126 -22.08 -4.30 11.07
N GLY A 127 -21.90 -4.24 12.39
CA GLY A 127 -21.02 -5.15 13.11
C GLY A 127 -19.54 -4.82 12.97
N ARG A 128 -18.69 -5.67 13.54
CA ARG A 128 -17.24 -5.43 13.60
C ARG A 128 -16.60 -5.65 12.22
N PHE A 129 -15.74 -4.70 11.84
CA PHE A 129 -14.86 -4.80 10.68
C PHE A 129 -13.50 -4.17 11.00
N LYS A 130 -12.45 -4.66 10.34
CA LYS A 130 -11.14 -3.99 10.27
C LYS A 130 -11.21 -2.92 9.18
N TRP A 131 -10.35 -1.91 9.25
CA TRP A 131 -10.39 -0.83 8.25
C TRP A 131 -9.01 -0.31 7.89
N LEU A 132 -8.91 0.21 6.66
CA LEU A 132 -7.79 1.01 6.17
C LEU A 132 -8.37 2.20 5.41
N TYR A 133 -7.82 3.40 5.58
CA TYR A 133 -8.15 4.52 4.70
C TYR A 133 -6.91 5.24 4.20
N VAL A 134 -7.02 5.76 2.98
CA VAL A 134 -6.02 6.59 2.30
C VAL A 134 -6.59 8.00 2.14
N LYS A 135 -5.77 9.02 2.43
CA LYS A 135 -6.15 10.44 2.30
C LYS A 135 -5.75 10.95 0.93
N GLU A 136 -6.69 11.54 0.21
CA GLU A 136 -6.46 12.22 -1.07
C GLU A 136 -7.00 13.65 -1.00
N LYS A 137 -6.37 14.60 -1.70
CA LYS A 137 -6.94 15.92 -1.94
C LYS A 137 -7.81 15.90 -3.19
N GLN A 138 -9.05 16.36 -3.08
CA GLN A 138 -9.86 16.67 -4.27
C GLN A 138 -9.30 17.90 -4.99
N GLY A 139 -9.71 18.13 -6.25
CA GLY A 139 -9.24 19.28 -7.04
C GLY A 139 -9.44 20.65 -6.36
N ARG A 140 -10.45 20.79 -5.51
CA ARG A 140 -10.71 22.01 -4.70
C ARG A 140 -9.88 22.15 -3.42
N GLY A 141 -9.03 21.17 -3.11
CA GLY A 141 -8.18 21.12 -1.91
C GLY A 141 -8.81 20.46 -0.67
N ALA A 142 -10.08 20.06 -0.74
CA ALA A 142 -10.74 19.35 0.35
C ALA A 142 -10.18 17.94 0.51
N TRP A 143 -10.11 17.46 1.75
CA TRP A 143 -9.75 16.07 2.02
C TRP A 143 -10.84 15.10 1.59
N HIS A 144 -10.40 13.95 1.11
CA HIS A 144 -11.19 12.81 0.68
C HIS A 144 -10.57 11.56 1.29
N LEU A 145 -11.37 10.65 1.85
CA LEU A 145 -10.89 9.38 2.38
C LEU A 145 -11.38 8.21 1.51
N HIS A 146 -10.44 7.47 0.93
CA HIS A 146 -10.69 6.18 0.31
C HIS A 146 -10.54 5.09 1.36
N CYS A 147 -11.63 4.45 1.74
CA CYS A 147 -11.71 3.52 2.86
C CYS A 147 -11.99 2.11 2.37
N LEU A 148 -11.33 1.15 3.00
CA LEU A 148 -11.59 -0.28 2.84
C LEU A 148 -12.04 -0.82 4.17
N LEU A 149 -13.20 -1.47 4.14
CA LEU A 149 -13.81 -2.15 5.28
C LEU A 149 -13.67 -3.65 5.04
N PHE A 150 -12.99 -4.34 5.95
CA PHE A 150 -12.73 -5.77 5.87
C PHE A 150 -13.56 -6.49 6.92
N PHE A 151 -14.50 -7.31 6.47
CA PHE A 151 -15.35 -8.13 7.30
C PHE A 151 -14.79 -9.56 7.36
N ASP A 152 -14.95 -10.24 8.49
CA ASP A 152 -14.56 -11.66 8.62
C ASP A 152 -15.64 -12.61 8.01
N HIS A 153 -16.70 -12.04 7.43
CA HIS A 153 -17.80 -12.70 6.75
C HIS A 153 -18.22 -11.86 5.53
N LYS A 154 -19.13 -12.38 4.71
CA LYS A 154 -19.70 -11.64 3.57
C LYS A 154 -20.17 -10.26 4.04
N ALA A 155 -19.64 -9.21 3.43
CA ALA A 155 -19.89 -7.87 3.93
C ALA A 155 -21.41 -7.55 3.84
N PRO A 156 -21.98 -6.89 4.86
CA PRO A 156 -23.40 -6.56 4.86
C PRO A 156 -23.80 -5.72 3.63
N TYR A 157 -25.07 -5.82 3.27
CA TYR A 157 -25.65 -4.88 2.32
C TYR A 157 -25.73 -3.50 2.98
N MET A 158 -25.25 -2.48 2.29
CA MET A 158 -25.29 -1.09 2.74
C MET A 158 -26.12 -0.30 1.75
N LEU A 159 -27.34 0.04 2.15
CA LEU A 159 -28.26 0.81 1.32
C LEU A 159 -27.63 2.18 0.98
N ASN A 160 -27.74 2.55 -0.30
CA ASN A 160 -27.08 3.71 -0.90
C ASN A 160 -27.98 4.41 -1.93
N SER A 161 -29.27 4.58 -1.62
CA SER A 161 -30.19 5.37 -2.45
C SER A 161 -30.08 6.86 -2.10
N ASP A 162 -30.61 7.74 -2.95
CA ASP A 162 -30.58 9.18 -2.69
C ASP A 162 -31.42 9.57 -1.46
N ASP A 163 -32.58 8.93 -1.30
CA ASP A 163 -33.56 9.16 -0.24
C ASP A 163 -33.22 8.45 1.08
N ASP A 164 -32.48 7.33 1.04
CA ASP A 164 -32.09 6.56 2.23
C ASP A 164 -30.64 6.07 2.10
N HIS A 165 -29.75 6.73 2.85
CA HIS A 165 -28.32 6.46 2.81
C HIS A 165 -27.71 6.42 4.22
N PRO A 166 -27.96 5.37 5.01
CA PRO A 166 -27.53 5.29 6.41
C PRO A 166 -26.03 5.50 6.62
N VAL A 167 -25.18 5.05 5.69
CA VAL A 167 -23.73 5.29 5.75
C VAL A 167 -23.38 6.78 5.58
N ARG A 168 -24.09 7.51 4.71
CA ARG A 168 -23.93 8.95 4.53
C ARG A 168 -24.34 9.70 5.78
N ASP A 169 -25.44 9.28 6.42
CA ASP A 169 -25.91 9.89 7.67
C ASP A 169 -24.95 9.62 8.83
N MET A 170 -24.38 8.41 8.89
CA MET A 170 -23.32 8.09 9.84
C MET A 170 -22.05 8.88 9.61
N TRP A 171 -21.70 9.18 8.35
CA TRP A 171 -20.59 10.07 8.01
C TRP A 171 -20.87 11.51 8.45
N GLY A 172 -22.03 12.06 8.10
CA GLY A 172 -22.53 13.35 8.59
C GLY A 172 -21.71 14.57 8.17
N HIS A 173 -20.73 14.42 7.29
CA HIS A 173 -19.84 15.52 6.86
C HIS A 173 -19.88 15.79 5.36
N GLY A 174 -20.71 15.07 4.59
CA GLY A 174 -20.87 15.26 3.16
C GLY A 174 -21.32 13.99 2.44
N PHE A 175 -20.66 13.69 1.34
CA PHE A 175 -21.05 12.63 0.42
C PHE A 175 -20.32 11.33 0.73
N VAL A 176 -20.99 10.23 0.42
CA VAL A 176 -20.43 8.88 0.52
C VAL A 176 -20.72 8.15 -0.79
N THR A 177 -19.74 7.41 -1.30
CA THR A 177 -20.01 6.34 -2.26
C THR A 177 -19.58 5.01 -1.68
N ILE A 178 -20.32 3.96 -2.00
CA ILE A 178 -20.06 2.59 -1.56
C ILE A 178 -20.02 1.71 -2.80
N GLU A 179 -18.94 0.98 -2.94
CA GLU A 179 -18.73 0.04 -4.03
C GLU A 179 -18.44 -1.35 -3.45
N ALA A 180 -19.09 -2.37 -4.01
CA ALA A 180 -18.65 -3.74 -3.83
C ALA A 180 -17.36 -3.96 -4.62
N VAL A 181 -16.46 -4.74 -4.06
CA VAL A 181 -15.28 -5.19 -4.79
C VAL A 181 -15.71 -6.32 -5.73
N LYS A 182 -15.22 -6.27 -6.97
CA LYS A 182 -15.52 -7.30 -7.98
C LYS A 182 -14.68 -8.56 -7.77
N ASP A 183 -15.28 -9.71 -8.09
CA ASP A 183 -14.70 -11.04 -7.85
C ASP A 183 -13.51 -11.38 -8.76
N ASP A 184 -13.35 -10.67 -9.90
CA ASP A 184 -12.28 -10.89 -10.88
C ASP A 184 -10.92 -10.28 -10.48
N ALA A 185 -10.82 -9.72 -9.27
CA ALA A 185 -9.61 -9.09 -8.78
C ALA A 185 -8.56 -10.13 -8.33
N ASN A 186 -7.79 -10.69 -9.27
CA ASN A 186 -6.64 -11.58 -9.02
C ASN A 186 -5.64 -11.03 -7.96
N ASN A 187 -5.62 -9.71 -7.76
CA ASN A 187 -4.93 -9.06 -6.66
C ASN A 187 -5.67 -7.78 -6.27
N LEU A 188 -6.49 -7.86 -5.23
CA LEU A 188 -7.32 -6.74 -4.79
C LEU A 188 -6.50 -5.49 -4.41
N GLY A 189 -5.34 -5.68 -3.77
CA GLY A 189 -4.43 -4.58 -3.47
C GLY A 189 -4.02 -3.80 -4.73
N ASN A 190 -3.65 -4.50 -5.81
CA ASN A 190 -3.32 -3.86 -7.08
C ASN A 190 -4.51 -3.14 -7.70
N TYR A 191 -5.69 -3.77 -7.72
CA TYR A 191 -6.92 -3.19 -8.28
C TYR A 191 -7.30 -1.88 -7.58
N LEU A 192 -7.41 -1.90 -6.25
CA LEU A 192 -7.83 -0.72 -5.47
C LEU A 192 -6.78 0.38 -5.49
N CYS A 193 -5.50 0.04 -5.46
CA CYS A 193 -4.46 1.04 -5.61
C CYS A 193 -4.48 1.67 -7.01
N ALA A 194 -4.71 0.90 -8.08
CA ALA A 194 -4.91 1.47 -9.41
C ALA A 194 -6.11 2.42 -9.43
N TYR A 195 -7.23 2.04 -8.81
CA TYR A 195 -8.40 2.92 -8.67
C TYR A 195 -8.05 4.26 -7.96
N MET A 196 -7.22 4.20 -6.92
CA MET A 196 -6.79 5.38 -6.15
C MET A 196 -5.71 6.22 -6.84
N THR A 197 -4.89 5.65 -7.73
CA THR A 197 -3.73 6.34 -8.32
C THR A 197 -3.89 6.70 -9.79
N ASP A 198 -4.75 6.00 -10.51
CA ASP A 198 -4.95 6.19 -11.95
C ASP A 198 -6.09 7.16 -12.20
N ASP A 199 -5.93 7.99 -13.21
CA ASP A 199 -6.99 8.86 -13.70
C ASP A 199 -7.71 8.14 -14.85
N LYS A 200 -8.98 7.79 -14.61
CA LYS A 200 -9.81 7.07 -15.59
C LYS A 200 -10.27 7.97 -16.73
N GLU A 201 -10.41 9.28 -16.50
CA GLU A 201 -10.87 10.23 -17.52
C GLU A 201 -9.78 10.50 -18.55
N THR A 202 -8.53 10.62 -18.08
CA THR A 202 -7.38 10.86 -18.96
C THR A 202 -6.66 9.57 -19.40
N GLY A 203 -7.02 8.42 -18.82
CA GLY A 203 -6.37 7.12 -19.05
C GLY A 203 -4.92 7.04 -18.56
N LYS A 204 -4.44 8.04 -17.81
CA LYS A 204 -3.04 8.13 -17.38
C LYS A 204 -2.83 7.40 -16.06
N LYS A 205 -2.09 6.29 -16.13
CA LYS A 205 -1.65 5.54 -14.94
C LYS A 205 -0.84 6.42 -14.00
N GLY A 206 -1.20 6.43 -12.72
CA GLY A 206 -0.51 7.19 -11.68
C GLY A 206 -0.71 8.72 -11.73
N ALA A 207 -1.61 9.25 -12.56
CA ALA A 207 -1.81 10.70 -12.65
C ALA A 207 -2.31 11.32 -11.33
N ARG A 208 -3.14 10.58 -10.56
CA ARG A 208 -3.65 11.03 -9.25
C ARG A 208 -2.59 10.99 -8.16
N LEU A 209 -1.38 10.47 -8.42
CA LEU A 209 -0.29 10.50 -7.43
C LEU A 209 0.03 11.93 -6.97
N LEU A 210 -0.27 12.95 -7.79
CA LEU A 210 -0.08 14.36 -7.44
C LEU A 210 -1.10 14.91 -6.45
N ASN A 211 -2.22 14.19 -6.25
CA ASN A 211 -3.26 14.56 -5.29
C ASN A 211 -2.90 14.18 -3.85
N TYR A 212 -1.75 13.53 -3.65
CA TYR A 212 -1.27 13.09 -2.35
C TYR A 212 -0.16 14.02 -1.87
N GLU A 213 -0.33 14.53 -0.65
CA GLU A 213 0.58 15.51 -0.07
C GLU A 213 1.82 14.84 0.51
N ALA A 214 3.00 15.39 0.19
CA ALA A 214 4.26 14.96 0.79
C ALA A 214 4.27 15.25 2.29
N GLY A 215 4.91 14.40 3.10
CA GLY A 215 5.06 14.66 4.54
C GLY A 215 3.79 14.45 5.37
N VAL A 216 2.63 14.25 4.74
CA VAL A 216 1.42 13.78 5.41
C VAL A 216 1.42 12.25 5.47
N ARG A 217 0.99 11.69 6.60
CA ARG A 217 0.72 10.25 6.70
C ARG A 217 -0.41 9.88 5.73
N LEU A 218 -0.03 9.20 4.65
CA LEU A 218 -0.90 8.84 3.52
C LEU A 218 -2.09 7.97 3.94
N TYR A 219 -1.85 6.98 4.80
CA TYR A 219 -2.88 6.02 5.19
C TYR A 219 -2.86 5.72 6.69
N ASN A 220 -4.03 5.39 7.22
CA ASN A 220 -4.22 4.88 8.56
C ASN A 220 -5.02 3.57 8.48
N CYS A 221 -4.94 2.75 9.53
CA CYS A 221 -5.64 1.48 9.62
C CYS A 221 -6.05 1.19 11.07
N SER A 222 -6.98 0.25 11.24
CA SER A 222 -7.39 -0.26 12.54
C SER A 222 -6.20 -0.93 13.25
N ARG A 223 -6.28 -1.03 14.59
CA ARG A 223 -5.19 -1.59 15.41
C ARG A 223 -4.98 -3.08 15.16
N ASP A 224 -6.06 -3.79 14.83
CA ASP A 224 -6.16 -5.22 14.59
C ASP A 224 -5.97 -5.61 13.11
N ILE A 225 -5.53 -4.68 12.26
CA ILE A 225 -5.20 -4.97 10.87
C ILE A 225 -4.02 -5.97 10.80
N ILE A 226 -4.16 -7.00 9.98
CA ILE A 226 -3.09 -7.97 9.74
C ILE A 226 -2.02 -7.31 8.85
N ARG A 227 -0.75 -7.53 9.18
CA ARG A 227 0.39 -6.93 8.47
C ARG A 227 1.22 -8.00 7.77
N PRO A 228 1.84 -7.67 6.63
CA PRO A 228 2.69 -8.61 5.92
C PRO A 228 3.93 -8.96 6.74
N ILE A 229 4.39 -10.21 6.62
CA ILE A 229 5.58 -10.70 7.31
C ILE A 229 6.74 -10.69 6.32
N GLU A 230 7.81 -9.98 6.66
CA GLU A 230 9.01 -9.88 5.85
C GLU A 230 10.12 -10.78 6.40
N ARG A 231 10.73 -11.57 5.52
CA ARG A 231 11.88 -12.42 5.84
C ARG A 231 12.85 -12.54 4.66
N SER A 232 14.12 -12.81 4.96
CA SER A 232 15.08 -13.26 3.96
C SER A 232 15.08 -14.79 3.93
N ILE A 233 15.08 -15.38 2.74
CA ILE A 233 15.06 -16.83 2.55
C ILE A 233 16.28 -17.28 1.74
N SER A 234 16.65 -18.55 1.87
CA SER A 234 17.70 -19.14 1.03
C SER A 234 17.18 -19.40 -0.39
N PHE A 235 18.10 -19.65 -1.33
CA PHE A 235 17.72 -20.08 -2.68
C PHE A 235 17.04 -21.46 -2.66
N GLU A 236 17.38 -22.33 -1.69
CA GLU A 236 16.72 -23.63 -1.54
C GLU A 236 15.26 -23.47 -1.12
N ASP A 237 14.99 -22.64 -0.10
CA ASP A 237 13.61 -22.35 0.34
C ASP A 237 12.79 -21.68 -0.76
N TYR A 238 13.42 -20.81 -1.56
CA TYR A 238 12.76 -20.23 -2.73
C TYR A 238 12.38 -21.29 -3.77
N LYS A 239 13.25 -22.27 -4.05
CA LYS A 239 12.92 -23.38 -4.94
C LYS A 239 11.76 -24.23 -4.42
N ILE A 240 11.73 -24.49 -3.10
CA ILE A 240 10.63 -25.21 -2.46
C ILE A 240 9.32 -24.44 -2.66
N LEU A 241 9.32 -23.12 -2.40
CA LEU A 241 8.15 -22.27 -2.58
C LEU A 241 7.58 -22.33 -4.01
N ILE A 242 8.44 -22.21 -5.03
CA ILE A 242 7.97 -22.15 -6.43
C ILE A 242 7.68 -23.54 -7.04
N ALA A 243 8.07 -24.61 -6.36
CA ALA A 243 7.79 -25.99 -6.78
C ALA A 243 6.49 -26.53 -6.18
N ASP A 244 5.89 -25.80 -5.25
CA ASP A 244 4.58 -26.13 -4.70
C ASP A 244 3.50 -25.92 -5.78
N ASP A 245 2.71 -26.96 -6.04
CA ASP A 245 1.68 -26.96 -7.09
C ASP A 245 0.56 -25.93 -6.83
N HIS A 246 0.39 -25.47 -5.59
CA HIS A 246 -0.58 -24.44 -5.23
C HIS A 246 -0.04 -23.02 -5.41
N VAL A 247 1.25 -22.87 -5.70
CA VAL A 247 1.89 -21.58 -5.88
C VAL A 247 1.90 -21.20 -7.36
N GLN A 248 1.15 -20.16 -7.71
CA GLN A 248 1.08 -19.65 -9.08
C GLN A 248 1.77 -18.29 -9.21
N GLU A 249 2.70 -18.16 -10.16
CA GLU A 249 3.29 -16.87 -10.51
C GLU A 249 2.23 -16.00 -11.22
N LEU A 250 1.84 -14.89 -10.58
CA LEU A 250 0.89 -13.93 -11.14
C LEU A 250 1.58 -12.86 -12.00
N SER A 251 2.81 -12.48 -11.63
CA SER A 251 3.58 -11.49 -12.39
C SER A 251 5.07 -11.53 -12.04
N SER A 252 5.91 -11.19 -13.02
CA SER A 252 7.34 -10.96 -12.86
C SER A 252 7.76 -9.66 -13.54
N ARG A 253 8.69 -8.93 -12.91
CA ARG A 253 9.23 -7.67 -13.43
C ARG A 253 10.68 -7.48 -13.03
N ASP A 254 11.50 -7.16 -14.03
CA ASP A 254 12.89 -6.78 -13.84
C ASP A 254 13.05 -5.27 -13.73
N SER A 255 14.01 -4.84 -12.90
CA SER A 255 14.36 -3.44 -12.70
C SER A 255 15.88 -3.29 -12.63
N ILE A 256 16.42 -2.44 -13.49
CA ILE A 256 17.85 -2.10 -13.51
C ILE A 256 18.01 -0.68 -12.98
N VAL A 257 18.86 -0.52 -11.97
CA VAL A 257 19.21 0.77 -11.37
C VAL A 257 20.69 1.05 -11.62
N ARG A 258 20.96 2.07 -12.44
CA ARG A 258 22.32 2.57 -12.67
C ARG A 258 22.79 3.38 -11.46
N LEU A 259 23.84 2.94 -10.79
CA LEU A 259 24.47 3.69 -9.71
C LEU A 259 25.36 4.80 -10.26
N LYS A 260 25.59 5.84 -9.46
CA LYS A 260 26.55 6.93 -9.76
C LYS A 260 27.97 6.39 -10.04
N THR A 261 28.32 5.23 -9.48
CA THR A 261 29.59 4.54 -9.70
C THR A 261 29.70 3.89 -11.09
N GLY A 262 28.67 3.96 -11.93
CA GLY A 262 28.63 3.24 -13.20
C GLY A 262 28.46 1.73 -13.05
N ARG A 263 27.85 1.25 -11.95
CA ARG A 263 27.48 -0.17 -11.78
C ARG A 263 25.97 -0.31 -11.92
N ASP A 264 25.52 -1.39 -12.54
CA ASP A 264 24.10 -1.72 -12.63
C ASP A 264 23.68 -2.63 -11.48
N LEU A 265 22.60 -2.25 -10.81
CA LEU A 265 21.91 -3.11 -9.86
C LEU A 265 20.68 -3.68 -10.52
N HIS A 266 20.69 -4.97 -10.75
CA HIS A 266 19.55 -5.69 -11.30
C HIS A 266 18.77 -6.35 -10.17
N VAL A 267 17.46 -6.08 -10.13
CA VAL A 267 16.51 -6.59 -9.14
C VAL A 267 15.29 -7.15 -9.87
N ARG A 268 14.91 -8.38 -9.54
CA ARG A 268 13.69 -9.01 -10.03
C ARG A 268 12.62 -9.03 -8.96
N TYR A 269 11.41 -8.63 -9.32
CA TYR A 269 10.24 -8.70 -8.48
C TYR A 269 9.30 -9.75 -9.03
N LYS A 270 8.84 -10.65 -8.17
CA LYS A 270 7.83 -11.65 -8.49
C LYS A 270 6.69 -11.58 -7.50
N LEU A 271 5.49 -11.83 -7.99
CA LEU A 271 4.27 -11.94 -7.21
C LEU A 271 3.70 -13.32 -7.45
N TYR A 272 3.41 -14.02 -6.36
CA TYR A 272 2.81 -15.32 -6.36
C TYR A 272 1.46 -15.28 -5.65
N ARG A 273 0.52 -16.09 -6.12
CA ARG A 273 -0.66 -16.54 -5.40
C ARG A 273 -0.28 -17.81 -4.62
N THR A 274 -0.76 -17.95 -3.38
CA THR A 274 -0.33 -19.02 -2.46
C THR A 274 -1.48 -19.70 -1.72
N ASP A 275 -2.73 -19.39 -2.06
CA ASP A 275 -3.92 -20.05 -1.51
C ASP A 275 -4.31 -21.29 -2.33
N HIS A 276 -4.99 -22.22 -1.66
CA HIS A 276 -5.66 -23.34 -2.32
C HIS A 276 -7.00 -22.82 -2.86
N GLU A 277 -7.28 -23.04 -4.15
CA GLU A 277 -8.62 -22.80 -4.73
C GLU A 277 -9.70 -23.59 -3.98
#